data_AF-A0A3D2IF57-F1
#
_entry.id   AF-A0A3D2IF57-F1
#
_cell.length_a   1.000
_cell.length_b   1.000
_cell.length_c   1.000
_cell.angle_alpha   90.00
_cell.angle_beta   90.00
_cell.angle_gamma   90.00
#
_symmetry.space_group_name_H-M   'P 1'
#
loop_
_entity.id
_entity.type
_entity.pdbx_description
1 polymer ?
#
loop_
_entity_poly.entity_id
_entity_poly.type
_entity_poly.pdbx_seq_one_letter_code
_entity_poly.pdbx_strand_id
1 'polypeptide(L)'
;MGKKISNKNIAFGFGGVARMDSGELPGRLVLSEHVRIGSEAVILSRAFHNNSKTIDELEKNVDLAKEVRTLRSYEKNFQLNEKTLESNKIEFKKIIQKIIS
;
A
#
# COMPACT_ATOMS: atom_id res chain seq x y z
N MET A 1 7.27 14.73 -5.69
CA MET A 1 6.01 15.27 -5.14
C MET A 1 6.01 15.23 -3.61
N GLY A 2 6.15 14.06 -2.96
CA GLY A 2 6.20 13.92 -1.50
C GLY A 2 7.09 14.96 -0.79
N LYS A 3 8.39 15.05 -1.13
CA LYS A 3 9.30 16.07 -0.59
C LYS A 3 8.81 17.52 -0.73
N LYS A 4 8.10 17.87 -1.81
CA LYS A 4 7.60 19.25 -1.99
C LYS A 4 6.45 19.57 -1.04
N ILE A 5 5.65 18.56 -0.66
CA ILE A 5 4.51 18.70 0.24
C ILE A 5 5.00 18.67 1.69
N SER A 6 5.85 17.70 2.03
CA SER A 6 6.43 17.56 3.37
C SER A 6 7.25 18.78 3.79
N ASN A 7 7.98 19.42 2.86
CA ASN A 7 8.73 20.66 3.15
C ASN A 7 7.85 21.85 3.55
N LYS A 8 6.54 21.77 3.33
CA LYS A 8 5.56 22.77 3.78
C LYS A 8 4.89 22.36 5.10
N ASN A 9 5.34 21.28 5.75
CA ASN A 9 4.72 20.68 6.93
C ASN A 9 3.25 20.32 6.71
N ILE A 10 2.90 19.90 5.48
CA ILE A 10 1.56 19.45 5.14
C ILE A 10 1.59 17.92 5.10
N ALA A 11 0.77 17.28 5.95
CA ALA A 11 0.57 15.85 5.90
C ALA A 11 -0.07 15.44 4.58
N PHE A 12 0.37 14.33 3.99
CA PHE A 12 -0.22 13.81 2.78
C PHE A 12 -0.34 12.29 2.80
N GLY A 13 -1.30 11.82 2.03
CA GLY A 13 -1.60 10.41 1.86
C GLY A 13 -2.10 10.11 0.46
N PHE A 14 -2.28 8.83 0.15
CA PHE A 14 -2.88 8.40 -1.11
C PHE A 14 -3.64 7.09 -0.94
N GLY A 15 -4.56 6.80 -1.85
CA GLY A 15 -5.40 5.61 -1.77
C GLY A 15 -4.98 4.48 -2.70
N GLY A 16 -5.66 3.35 -2.54
CA GLY A 16 -5.57 2.21 -3.47
C GLY A 16 -4.61 1.10 -3.04
N VAL A 17 -4.19 1.05 -1.78
CA VAL A 17 -3.36 -0.05 -1.27
C VAL A 17 -4.23 -1.32 -1.22
N ALA A 18 -3.90 -2.32 -2.05
CA ALA A 18 -4.53 -3.64 -2.03
C ALA A 18 -3.93 -4.53 -0.93
N ARG A 19 -4.44 -5.77 -0.77
CA ARG A 19 -3.76 -6.76 0.09
C ARG A 19 -2.38 -7.07 -0.50
N MET A 20 -1.48 -7.56 0.35
CA MET A 20 -0.03 -7.64 0.08
C MET A 20 0.33 -8.14 -1.32
N ASP A 21 -0.27 -9.24 -1.76
CA ASP A 21 0.02 -9.91 -3.04
C ASP A 21 -1.17 -9.91 -4.01
N SER A 22 -2.15 -9.03 -3.78
CA SER A 22 -3.35 -8.92 -4.61
C SER A 22 -3.33 -7.68 -5.50
N GLY A 23 -4.10 -7.74 -6.59
CA GLY A 23 -4.23 -6.67 -7.58
C GLY A 23 -3.17 -6.74 -8.68
N GLU A 24 -3.39 -6.00 -9.76
CA GLU A 24 -2.43 -5.88 -10.88
C GLU A 24 -1.11 -5.24 -10.42
N LEU A 25 -1.20 -4.34 -9.44
CA LEU A 25 -0.07 -3.81 -8.70
C LEU A 25 -0.13 -4.29 -7.25
N PRO A 26 0.76 -5.19 -6.82
CA PRO A 26 0.74 -5.75 -5.48
C PRO A 26 0.74 -4.68 -4.38
N GLY A 27 -0.14 -4.84 -3.38
CA GLY A 27 -0.28 -3.90 -2.27
C GLY A 27 1.05 -3.63 -1.54
N ARG A 28 1.93 -4.62 -1.46
CA ARG A 28 3.27 -4.48 -0.85
C ARG A 28 4.12 -3.40 -1.53
N LEU A 29 4.04 -3.27 -2.86
CA LEU A 29 4.84 -2.32 -3.61
C LEU A 29 4.27 -0.90 -3.44
N VAL A 30 2.95 -0.79 -3.40
CA VAL A 30 2.25 0.48 -3.11
C VAL A 30 2.60 0.96 -1.69
N LEU A 31 2.58 0.06 -0.71
CA LEU A 31 2.97 0.36 0.68
C LEU A 31 4.46 0.73 0.79
N SER A 32 5.33 0.07 0.03
CA SER A 32 6.75 0.42 -0.05
C SER A 32 6.94 1.84 -0.61
N GLU A 33 6.16 2.25 -1.61
CA GLU A 33 6.20 3.61 -2.13
C GLU A 33 5.69 4.63 -1.11
N HIS A 34 4.68 4.28 -0.31
CA HIS A 34 4.20 5.12 0.81
C HIS A 34 5.33 5.47 1.77
N VAL A 35 6.11 4.48 2.20
CA VAL A 35 7.29 4.70 3.05
C VAL A 35 8.34 5.52 2.31
N ARG A 36 8.67 5.15 1.06
CA ARG A 36 9.75 5.81 0.27
C ARG A 36 9.50 7.29 0.02
N ILE A 37 8.26 7.70 -0.19
CA ILE A 37 7.93 9.10 -0.49
C ILE A 37 7.68 9.94 0.77
N GLY A 38 7.65 9.33 1.95
CA GLY A 38 7.35 9.99 3.23
C GLY A 38 5.88 10.36 3.38
N SER A 39 4.97 9.53 2.85
CA SER A 39 3.52 9.70 3.07
C SER A 39 3.16 9.29 4.50
N GLU A 40 2.13 9.90 5.07
CA GLU A 40 1.69 9.66 6.46
C GLU A 40 0.41 8.83 6.56
N ALA A 41 -0.32 8.69 5.45
CA ALA A 41 -1.56 7.92 5.42
C ALA A 41 -1.79 7.19 4.09
N VAL A 42 -2.49 6.06 4.17
CA VAL A 42 -3.00 5.34 3.01
C VAL A 42 -4.48 4.99 3.15
N ILE A 43 -5.19 4.91 2.02
CA ILE A 43 -6.57 4.40 1.97
C ILE A 43 -6.53 2.98 1.38
N LEU A 44 -7.10 2.01 2.10
CA LEU A 44 -7.21 0.63 1.64
C LEU A 44 -8.15 0.52 0.43
N SER A 45 -7.82 -0.35 -0.51
CA SER A 45 -8.62 -0.56 -1.70
C SER A 45 -9.83 -1.46 -1.42
N ARG A 46 -10.77 -1.49 -2.36
CA ARG A 46 -11.94 -2.39 -2.32
C ARG A 46 -11.56 -3.88 -2.31
N ALA A 47 -10.32 -4.24 -2.61
CA ALA A 47 -9.85 -5.63 -2.50
C ALA A 47 -10.02 -6.19 -1.07
N PHE A 48 -9.99 -5.32 -0.05
CA PHE A 48 -10.26 -5.74 1.33
C PHE A 48 -11.72 -6.11 1.57
N HIS A 49 -12.65 -5.61 0.75
CA HIS A 49 -14.08 -5.94 0.85
C HIS A 49 -14.41 -7.36 0.38
N ASN A 50 -13.53 -7.99 -0.40
CA ASN A 50 -13.69 -9.34 -0.95
C ASN A 50 -15.05 -9.60 -1.64
N ASN A 51 -15.62 -8.60 -2.32
CA ASN A 51 -16.94 -8.67 -2.96
C ASN A 51 -18.11 -9.06 -2.03
N SER A 52 -17.95 -8.87 -0.72
CA SER A 52 -19.04 -9.01 0.24
C SER A 52 -20.19 -8.07 -0.15
N LYS A 53 -21.43 -8.47 0.07
CA LYS A 53 -22.62 -7.66 -0.21
C LYS A 53 -23.26 -7.11 1.06
N THR A 54 -22.93 -7.71 2.20
CA THR A 54 -23.39 -7.31 3.53
C THR A 54 -22.21 -7.19 4.49
N ILE A 55 -22.45 -6.53 5.63
CA ILE A 55 -21.44 -6.43 6.71
C ILE A 55 -21.16 -7.83 7.30
N ASP A 56 -22.19 -8.66 7.52
CA ASP A 56 -22.02 -10.03 8.02
C ASP A 56 -21.14 -10.89 7.10
N GLU A 57 -21.29 -10.75 5.78
CA GLU A 57 -20.42 -11.44 4.82
C GLU A 57 -18.97 -10.92 4.90
N LEU A 58 -18.79 -9.60 5.05
CA LEU A 58 -17.47 -9.01 5.19
C LEU A 58 -16.76 -9.51 6.45
N GLU A 59 -17.45 -9.50 7.60
CA GLU A 59 -16.90 -9.94 8.88
C GLU A 59 -16.55 -11.43 8.89
N LYS A 60 -17.33 -12.28 8.20
CA LYS A 60 -17.03 -13.71 8.04
C LYS A 60 -15.86 -13.98 7.10
N ASN A 61 -15.77 -13.23 6.02
CA ASN A 61 -14.81 -13.50 4.95
C ASN A 61 -13.47 -12.79 5.13
N VAL A 62 -13.41 -11.76 5.98
CA VAL A 62 -12.24 -10.88 6.08
C VAL A 62 -11.95 -10.53 7.53
N ASP A 63 -10.83 -11.04 8.04
CA ASP A 63 -10.24 -10.54 9.27
C ASP A 63 -9.47 -9.24 8.99
N LEU A 64 -10.20 -8.12 8.94
CA LEU A 64 -9.63 -6.79 8.68
C LEU A 64 -8.53 -6.44 9.70
N ALA A 65 -8.67 -6.85 10.95
CA ALA A 65 -7.68 -6.57 11.98
C ALA A 65 -6.36 -7.29 11.70
N LYS A 66 -6.40 -8.55 11.28
CA LYS A 66 -5.21 -9.30 10.85
C LYS A 66 -4.58 -8.69 9.61
N GLU A 67 -5.39 -8.34 8.61
CA GLU A 67 -4.89 -7.74 7.37
C GLU A 67 -4.17 -6.39 7.63
N VAL A 68 -4.75 -5.54 8.49
CA VAL A 68 -4.10 -4.28 8.91
C VAL A 68 -2.82 -4.55 9.71
N ARG A 69 -2.80 -5.53 10.62
CA ARG A 69 -1.58 -5.92 11.33
C ARG A 69 -0.47 -6.36 10.36
N THR A 70 -0.82 -7.12 9.32
CA THR A 70 0.11 -7.53 8.27
C THR A 70 0.70 -6.30 7.55
N LEU A 71 -0.14 -5.37 7.11
CA LEU A 71 0.32 -4.13 6.46
C LEU A 71 1.31 -3.36 7.36
N ARG A 72 0.97 -3.18 8.64
CA ARG A 72 1.84 -2.46 9.60
C ARG A 72 3.18 -3.17 9.85
N SER A 73 3.21 -4.50 9.80
CA SER A 73 4.46 -5.26 9.89
C SER A 73 5.38 -4.97 8.70
N TYR A 74 4.83 -4.97 7.49
CA TYR A 74 5.60 -4.65 6.28
C TYR A 74 6.06 -3.20 6.23
N GLU A 75 5.21 -2.26 6.62
CA GLU A 75 5.59 -0.85 6.75
C GLU A 75 6.83 -0.68 7.64
N LYS A 76 6.84 -1.31 8.82
CA LYS A 76 8.01 -1.31 9.72
C LYS A 76 9.24 -1.94 9.06
N ASN A 77 9.09 -3.07 8.38
CA ASN A 77 10.21 -3.73 7.70
C ASN A 77 10.81 -2.83 6.59
N PHE A 78 9.97 -2.11 5.85
CA PHE A 78 10.42 -1.20 4.81
C PHE A 78 11.14 0.04 5.35
N GLN A 79 10.72 0.56 6.51
CA GLN A 79 11.40 1.67 7.18
C GLN A 79 12.86 1.34 7.58
N LEU A 80 13.17 0.05 7.75
CA LEU A 80 14.49 -0.41 8.20
C LEU A 80 15.43 -0.80 7.05
N ASN A 81 14.96 -0.81 5.79
CA ASN A 81 15.73 -1.38 4.68
C ASN A 81 15.63 -0.53 3.40
N GLU A 82 16.57 0.40 3.24
CA GLU A 82 16.66 1.26 2.05
C GLU A 82 16.92 0.48 0.75
N LYS A 83 17.70 -0.62 0.81
CA LYS A 83 17.96 -1.45 -0.38
C LYS A 83 16.67 -2.08 -0.90
N THR A 84 15.81 -2.55 0.01
CA THR A 84 14.48 -3.08 -0.34
C THR A 84 13.57 -1.99 -0.91
N LEU A 85 13.60 -0.76 -0.38
CA LEU A 85 12.82 0.34 -0.94
C LEU A 85 13.23 0.65 -2.39
N GLU A 86 14.52 0.65 -2.71
CA GLU A 86 14.97 0.92 -4.08
C GLU A 86 14.66 -0.26 -5.03
N SER A 87 14.82 -1.51 -4.60
CA SER A 87 14.43 -2.67 -5.42
C SER A 87 12.92 -2.67 -5.70
N ASN A 88 12.10 -2.40 -4.68
CA ASN A 88 10.65 -2.33 -4.82
C ASN A 88 10.22 -1.21 -5.76
N LYS A 89 10.88 -0.04 -5.71
CA LYS A 89 10.61 1.06 -6.63
C LYS A 89 10.90 0.68 -8.08
N ILE A 90 11.96 -0.08 -8.35
CA ILE A 90 12.27 -0.59 -9.69
C ILE A 90 11.18 -1.56 -10.16
N GLU A 91 10.78 -2.51 -9.31
CA GLU A 91 9.70 -3.46 -9.59
C GLU A 91 8.36 -2.74 -9.84
N PHE A 92 8.00 -1.78 -8.98
CA PHE A 92 6.81 -0.96 -9.09
C PHE A 92 6.73 -0.27 -10.45
N LYS A 93 7.80 0.42 -10.87
CA LYS A 93 7.86 1.10 -12.17
C LYS A 93 7.68 0.13 -13.33
N LYS A 94 8.34 -1.03 -13.26
CA LYS A 94 8.25 -2.07 -14.29
C LYS A 94 6.83 -2.61 -14.44
N ILE A 95 6.11 -2.82 -13.33
CA ILE A 95 4.71 -3.28 -13.37
C ILE A 95 3.81 -2.19 -13.93
N ILE A 96 3.93 -0.95 -13.46
CA ILE A 96 3.14 0.18 -13.97
C ILE A 96 3.31 0.33 -15.49
N GLN A 97 4.54 0.26 -16.00
CA GLN A 97 4.81 0.34 -17.44
C GLN A 97 4.08 -0.75 -18.25
N LYS A 98 3.90 -1.94 -17.69
CA LYS A 98 3.15 -3.03 -18.34
C LYS A 98 1.64 -2.85 -18.28
N ILE A 99 1.13 -2.15 -17.27
CA ILE A 99 -0.32 -1.89 -17.11
C ILE A 99 -0.76 -0.80 -18.09
N ILE A 100 0.09 0.20 -18.35
CA ILE A 100 -0.24 1.34 -19.20
C ILE A 100 0.12 1.15 -20.68
N SER A 101 0.88 0.10 -21.02
CA SER A 101 1.25 -0.27 -22.38
C SER A 101 0.16 -1.07 -23.07
#